data_AF-A0A9J5ZMA1-F1
#
_entry.id   AF-A0A9J5ZMA1-F1
#
_cell.length_a   1.000
_cell.length_b   1.000
_cell.length_c   1.000
_cell.angle_alpha   90.00
_cell.angle_beta   90.00
_cell.angle_gamma   90.00
#
_symmetry.space_group_name_H-M   'P 1'
#
loop_
_entity.id
_entity.type
_entity.pdbx_description
1 polymer ?
#
loop_
_entity_poly.entity_id
_entity_poly.type
_entity_poly.pdbx_seq_one_letter_code
_entity_poly.pdbx_strand_id
1 'polypeptide(L)'
;MGMLHVEAEWNGKDTKFEVKVKKRVVLVNKSSSFFKDELFIPWSWWVEKNRWMVFDENEEWFWHHPFWLWVGWIFNFWVKNK
;
A
#
# COMPACT_ATOMS: atom_id res chain seq x y z
N MET A 1 -7.06 -4.86 -7.04
CA MET A 1 -7.41 -3.43 -7.16
C MET A 1 -8.08 -3.08 -8.50
N GLY A 2 -7.65 -3.61 -9.65
CA GLY A 2 -8.28 -3.30 -10.96
C GLY A 2 -9.78 -3.59 -11.07
N MET A 3 -10.27 -4.70 -10.49
CA MET A 3 -11.68 -5.07 -10.56
C MET A 3 -12.63 -4.05 -9.90
N LEU A 4 -12.23 -3.47 -8.74
CA LEU A 4 -13.02 -2.45 -8.03
C LEU A 4 -13.11 -1.11 -8.79
N HIS A 5 -12.17 -0.84 -9.69
CA HIS A 5 -12.20 0.34 -10.56
C HIS A 5 -13.16 0.10 -11.73
N VAL A 6 -13.08 -1.08 -12.35
CA VAL A 6 -14.01 -1.50 -13.42
C VAL A 6 -15.46 -1.52 -12.92
N GLU A 7 -15.74 -2.13 -11.77
CA GLU A 7 -17.09 -2.18 -11.20
C GLU A 7 -17.67 -0.80 -10.85
N ALA A 8 -16.82 0.15 -10.46
CA ALA A 8 -17.27 1.49 -10.09
C ALA A 8 -17.68 2.37 -11.29
N GLU A 9 -17.26 1.98 -12.49
CA GLU A 9 -17.36 2.78 -13.71
C GLU A 9 -18.13 2.02 -14.82
N TRP A 10 -18.49 0.76 -14.56
CA TRP A 10 -19.37 -0.06 -15.38
C TRP A 10 -20.80 0.48 -15.31
N ASN A 11 -21.35 0.90 -16.45
CA ASN A 11 -22.75 1.37 -16.56
C ASN A 11 -23.70 0.42 -17.31
N GLY A 12 -23.20 -0.69 -17.84
CA GLY A 12 -23.95 -1.65 -18.65
C GLY A 12 -23.13 -2.06 -19.87
N LYS A 13 -23.49 -3.19 -20.51
CA LYS A 13 -22.74 -3.71 -21.67
C LYS A 13 -22.76 -2.75 -22.87
N ASP A 14 -23.85 -1.99 -23.02
CA ASP A 14 -24.09 -1.10 -24.16
C ASP A 14 -24.04 0.40 -23.77
N THR A 15 -23.46 0.70 -22.61
CA THR A 15 -23.44 2.05 -22.04
C THR A 15 -22.01 2.55 -21.95
N LYS A 16 -21.80 3.84 -22.22
CA LYS A 16 -20.46 4.43 -22.12
C LYS A 16 -19.95 4.34 -20.69
N PHE A 17 -18.66 4.03 -20.59
CA PHE A 17 -17.92 4.08 -19.35
C PHE A 17 -17.90 5.54 -18.85
N GLU A 18 -18.49 5.79 -17.68
CA GLU A 18 -18.62 7.12 -17.11
C GLU A 18 -18.28 7.07 -15.63
N VAL A 19 -17.31 7.91 -15.23
CA VAL A 19 -16.80 7.96 -13.86
C VAL A 19 -17.79 8.71 -12.97
N LYS A 20 -18.76 7.99 -12.42
CA LYS A 20 -19.80 8.55 -11.52
C LYS A 20 -19.29 8.87 -10.12
N VAL A 21 -18.20 8.24 -9.70
CA VAL A 21 -17.56 8.48 -8.40
C VAL A 21 -16.14 8.97 -8.64
N LYS A 22 -15.74 10.06 -7.99
CA LYS A 22 -14.39 10.64 -8.09
C LYS A 22 -13.36 9.77 -7.36
N LYS A 23 -13.15 8.53 -7.83
CA LYS A 23 -12.08 7.64 -7.38
C LYS A 23 -10.78 8.06 -8.06
N ARG A 24 -9.70 8.12 -7.29
CA ARG A 24 -8.37 8.43 -7.83
C ARG A 24 -7.89 7.23 -8.64
N VAL A 25 -7.87 7.39 -9.96
CA VAL A 25 -7.38 6.40 -10.94
C VAL A 25 -6.05 5.79 -10.48
N VAL A 26 -5.12 6.62 -9.95
CA VAL A 26 -3.81 6.22 -9.36
C VAL A 26 -3.85 5.04 -8.38
N LEU A 27 -4.96 4.83 -7.66
CA LEU A 27 -5.08 3.74 -6.68
C LEU A 27 -5.09 2.34 -7.31
N VAL A 28 -5.36 2.22 -8.61
CA VAL A 28 -5.29 0.92 -9.29
C VAL A 28 -3.85 0.40 -9.29
N ASN A 29 -2.87 1.26 -9.58
CA ASN A 29 -1.44 0.92 -9.54
C ASN A 29 -0.88 0.75 -8.11
N LYS A 30 -1.71 0.87 -7.06
CA LYS A 30 -1.28 0.66 -5.66
C LYS A 30 -0.50 -0.65 -5.51
N SER A 31 -1.03 -1.74 -6.06
CA SER A 31 -0.41 -3.07 -6.01
C SER A 31 -0.37 -3.75 -7.39
N SER A 32 -0.37 -2.96 -8.46
CA SER A 32 -0.48 -3.48 -9.82
C SER A 32 0.18 -2.58 -10.86
N SER A 33 0.15 -3.05 -12.11
CA SER A 33 0.69 -2.38 -13.28
C SER A 33 -0.30 -2.31 -14.45
N PHE A 34 -1.53 -1.86 -14.16
CA PHE A 34 -2.60 -1.85 -15.18
C PHE A 34 -2.63 -0.60 -16.06
N PHE A 35 -2.06 0.53 -15.63
CA PHE A 35 -2.03 1.75 -16.45
C PHE A 35 -0.92 1.76 -17.48
N LYS A 36 -1.13 2.51 -18.57
CA LYS A 36 -0.10 2.80 -19.56
C LYS A 36 0.98 3.71 -18.96
N ASP A 37 2.21 3.54 -19.42
CA ASP A 37 3.37 4.35 -19.03
C ASP A 37 3.18 5.85 -19.27
N GLU A 38 2.35 6.21 -20.26
CA GLU A 38 1.99 7.60 -20.61
C GLU A 38 1.37 8.39 -19.44
N LEU A 39 0.79 7.70 -18.44
CA LEU A 39 0.21 8.34 -17.26
C LEU A 39 1.25 8.64 -16.17
N PHE A 40 2.50 8.22 -16.34
CA PHE A 40 3.62 8.42 -15.40
C PHE A 40 3.32 8.00 -13.95
N ILE A 41 2.41 7.02 -13.76
CA ILE A 41 2.09 6.46 -12.45
C ILE A 41 3.03 5.28 -12.18
N PRO A 42 3.84 5.31 -11.10
CA PRO A 42 4.75 4.22 -10.83
C PRO A 42 4.00 2.88 -10.64
N TRP A 43 4.61 1.82 -11.14
CA TRP A 43 4.14 0.46 -10.96
C TRP A 43 4.18 0.04 -9.50
N SER A 44 3.12 -0.60 -8.99
CA SER A 44 3.06 -1.15 -7.62
C SER A 44 3.62 -0.19 -6.56
N TRP A 45 3.18 1.06 -6.61
CA TRP A 45 3.82 2.16 -5.88
C TRP A 45 3.64 2.09 -4.36
N TRP A 46 2.65 1.32 -3.88
CA TRP A 46 2.47 1.18 -2.45
C TRP A 46 3.48 0.22 -1.87
N VAL A 47 4.41 0.81 -1.13
CA VAL A 47 5.37 0.11 -0.30
C VAL A 47 5.50 0.90 0.99
N GLU A 48 5.76 0.19 2.08
CA GLU A 48 6.03 0.82 3.37
C GLU A 48 7.32 1.63 3.30
N LYS A 49 7.37 2.72 4.08
CA LYS A 49 8.52 3.64 4.05
C LYS A 49 9.81 2.82 4.23
N ASN A 50 10.76 3.03 3.33
CA ASN A 50 12.05 2.35 3.31
C ASN A 50 11.96 0.81 3.34
N ARG A 51 10.83 0.21 2.91
CA ARG A 51 10.58 -1.25 2.96
C ARG A 51 10.79 -1.86 4.35
N TRP A 52 10.34 -1.15 5.38
CA TRP A 52 10.54 -1.52 6.79
C TRP A 52 11.99 -1.42 7.30
N MET A 53 12.90 -0.81 6.54
CA MET A 53 14.22 -0.49 7.05
C MET A 53 14.16 0.77 7.92
N VAL A 54 14.74 0.68 9.11
CA VAL A 54 14.88 1.78 10.05
C VAL A 54 16.36 2.08 10.21
N PHE A 55 16.70 3.36 10.31
CA PHE A 55 18.05 3.83 10.61
C PHE A 55 18.10 4.14 12.10
N ASP A 56 19.00 3.49 12.85
CA ASP A 56 19.14 3.71 14.29
C ASP A 56 20.14 4.83 14.63
N GLU A 57 20.30 5.05 15.94
CA GLU A 57 21.26 6.00 16.51
C GLU A 57 22.72 5.53 16.37
N ASN A 58 22.96 4.25 16.04
CA ASN A 58 24.29 3.71 15.77
C ASN A 58 24.70 3.90 14.31
N GLU A 59 23.90 4.64 13.53
CA GLU A 59 24.09 4.87 12.11
C GLU A 59 23.99 3.59 11.25
N GLU A 60 23.23 2.59 11.73
CA GLU A 60 23.02 1.32 11.05
C GLU A 60 21.58 1.18 10.52
N TRP A 61 21.46 0.53 9.36
CA TRP A 61 20.17 0.17 8.78
C TRP A 61 19.79 -1.25 9.17
N PHE A 62 18.64 -1.40 9.83
CA PHE A 62 18.12 -2.71 10.22
C PHE A 62 16.71 -2.92 9.68
N TRP A 63 16.43 -4.19 9.34
CA TRP A 63 15.11 -4.58 8.87
C TRP A 63 14.18 -4.75 10.07
N HIS A 64 13.11 -3.96 10.10
CA HIS A 64 12.22 -3.87 11.23
C HIS A 64 10.80 -4.35 10.87
N HIS A 65 10.65 -5.67 10.80
CA HIS A 65 9.35 -6.27 10.49
C HIS A 65 8.35 -6.11 11.65
N PRO A 66 7.07 -5.81 11.37
CA PRO A 66 6.04 -5.57 12.40
C PRO A 66 5.83 -6.74 13.38
N PHE A 67 6.22 -7.96 13.01
CA PHE A 67 6.23 -9.10 13.95
C PHE A 67 7.14 -8.86 15.16
N TRP A 68 8.32 -8.26 14.95
CA TRP A 68 9.27 -8.00 16.03
C TRP A 68 8.83 -6.84 16.94
N LEU A 69 8.05 -5.88 16.42
CA LEU A 69 7.37 -4.89 17.25
C LEU A 69 6.36 -5.54 18.19
N TRP A 70 5.56 -6.48 17.70
CA TRP A 70 4.57 -7.17 18.52
C TRP A 70 5.23 -8.05 19.59
N VAL A 71 6.28 -8.80 19.23
CA VAL A 71 7.08 -9.59 20.17
C VAL A 71 7.78 -8.70 21.20
N GLY A 72 8.42 -7.62 20.76
CA GLY A 72 9.10 -6.66 21.63
C GLY A 72 8.13 -5.93 22.56
N TRP A 73 6.92 -5.62 22.10
CA TRP A 73 5.87 -5.01 22.92
C TRP A 73 5.38 -5.98 23.99
N ILE A 74 5.17 -7.26 23.64
CA ILE A 74 4.81 -8.31 24.61
C ILE A 74 5.92 -8.49 25.65
N PHE A 75 7.18 -8.59 25.21
CA PHE A 75 8.32 -8.70 26.12
C PHE A 75 8.38 -7.51 27.08
N ASN A 76 8.29 -6.28 26.56
CA ASN A 76 8.27 -5.08 27.38
C ASN A 76 7.04 -5.01 28.31
N PHE A 77 5.87 -5.43 27.84
CA PHE A 77 4.65 -5.51 28.65
C PHE A 77 4.82 -6.50 29.80
N TRP A 78 5.42 -7.67 29.55
CA TRP A 78 5.63 -8.69 30.56
C TRP A 78 6.72 -8.28 31.57
N VAL A 79 7.78 -7.62 31.11
CA VAL A 79 8.84 -7.06 31.97
C VAL A 79 8.31 -5.92 32.84
N LYS A 80 7.45 -5.04 32.31
CA LYS A 80 6.89 -3.91 33.06
C LYS A 80 5.76 -4.28 34.04
N ASN A 81 5.11 -5.43 33.86
CA ASN A 81 4.03 -5.91 34.74
C ASN A 81 4.50 -7.05 35.67
N LYS A 82 5.80 -7.15 35.92
CA LYS A 82 6.41 -8.02 36.92
C LYS A 82 7.01 -7.17 38.03
#